data_AF-A0AB40CZU9-F1
#
_entry.id   AF-A0AB40CZU9-F1
#
_cell.length_a   1.000
_cell.length_b   1.000
_cell.length_c   1.000
_cell.angle_alpha   90.00
_cell.angle_beta   90.00
_cell.angle_gamma   90.00
#
_symmetry.space_group_name_H-M   'P 1'
#
loop_
_entity.id
_entity.type
_entity.pdbx_description
1 polymer ?
#
loop_
_entity_poly.entity_id
_entity_poly.type
_entity_poly.pdbx_seq_one_letter_code
_entity_poly.pdbx_strand_id
1 'polypeptide(L)'
;MQLDAFDEKYHVPMLRGDNNKTWKELILLQLGCMDFDYAIRKDEPPMPTDNSTPGVIALYEWWEQSNHMSMMYIKTLIRVSIPDCAHVRDLLKAIDDQFESSDKSLASTLMTKLLSIKFTIVKGVREHIMRIIDLADQLKALEQIDFSDAYLVHFILHSLPYQYNTFKISYNTHNDKWSINELLTMCVQVKERLLLEKSESAYMATQGKKRG
;
A
#
# COMPACT_ATOMS: atom_id res chain seq x y z
N MET A 1 5.26 -4.23 36.99
CA MET A 1 4.27 -3.73 36.02
C MET A 1 5.02 -3.11 34.85
N GLN A 2 5.61 -3.96 34.01
CA GLN A 2 6.37 -3.56 32.82
C GLN A 2 6.50 -4.74 31.83
N LEU A 3 5.52 -5.65 31.84
CA LEU A 3 5.40 -6.76 30.88
C LEU A 3 4.29 -6.52 29.84
N ASP A 4 3.38 -5.57 30.11
CA ASP A 4 2.16 -5.40 29.29
C ASP A 4 2.37 -4.60 28.00
N ALA A 5 3.47 -3.82 27.90
CA ALA A 5 3.73 -2.97 26.72
C ALA A 5 4.46 -3.69 25.57
N PHE A 6 5.05 -4.87 25.84
CA PHE A 6 5.70 -5.67 24.79
C PHE A 6 4.67 -6.55 24.06
N ASP A 7 3.60 -6.95 24.73
CA ASP A 7 2.61 -7.91 24.23
C ASP A 7 1.66 -7.32 23.17
N GLU A 8 1.32 -6.02 23.27
CA GLU A 8 0.40 -5.37 22.33
C GLU A 8 0.99 -5.09 20.95
N LYS A 9 2.31 -4.92 20.83
CA LYS A 9 2.96 -4.47 19.58
C LYS A 9 3.33 -5.62 18.64
N TYR A 10 3.47 -6.83 19.16
CA TYR A 10 3.89 -8.02 18.40
C TYR A 10 2.80 -9.09 18.31
N HIS A 11 1.57 -8.76 18.72
CA HIS A 11 0.42 -9.64 18.50
C HIS A 11 0.23 -9.87 16.99
N VAL A 12 0.38 -11.13 16.55
CA VAL A 12 0.14 -11.49 15.16
C VAL A 12 -1.37 -11.49 14.89
N PRO A 13 -1.89 -10.59 14.04
CA PRO A 13 -3.32 -10.58 13.73
C PRO A 13 -3.71 -11.82 12.91
N MET A 14 -5.01 -12.09 12.79
CA MET A 14 -5.51 -13.08 11.83
C MET A 14 -5.15 -12.67 10.39
N LEU A 15 -4.80 -13.65 9.55
CA LEU A 15 -4.49 -13.44 8.14
C LEU A 15 -5.72 -12.95 7.38
N ARG A 16 -5.53 -11.93 6.55
CA ARG A 16 -6.53 -11.29 5.68
C ARG A 16 -5.90 -10.94 4.33
N GLY A 17 -6.76 -10.71 3.34
CA GLY A 17 -6.33 -10.34 1.98
C GLY A 17 -5.44 -9.11 1.90
N ASP A 18 -5.66 -8.14 2.80
CA ASP A 18 -5.01 -6.83 2.79
C ASP A 18 -3.78 -6.74 3.71
N ASN A 19 -3.51 -7.75 4.55
CA ASN A 19 -2.43 -7.71 5.54
C ASN A 19 -1.34 -8.77 5.36
N ASN A 20 -1.37 -9.58 4.28
CA ASN A 20 -0.46 -10.73 4.08
C ASN A 20 1.03 -10.39 4.29
N LYS A 21 1.53 -9.30 3.68
CA LYS A 21 2.95 -8.91 3.80
C LYS A 21 3.38 -8.68 5.24
N THR A 22 2.68 -7.80 5.96
CA THR A 22 2.97 -7.47 7.36
C THR A 22 2.73 -8.66 8.29
N TRP A 23 1.70 -9.46 8.00
CA TRP A 23 1.39 -10.67 8.75
C TRP A 23 2.54 -11.69 8.69
N LYS A 24 3.11 -11.90 7.49
CA LYS A 24 4.23 -12.83 7.29
C LYS A 24 5.47 -12.41 8.06
N GLU A 25 5.82 -11.12 8.04
CA GLU A 25 6.93 -10.58 8.82
C GLU A 25 6.75 -10.82 10.32
N LEU A 26 5.55 -10.58 10.85
CA LEU A 26 5.23 -10.79 12.26
C LEU A 26 5.27 -12.27 12.66
N ILE A 27 4.81 -13.18 11.80
CA ILE A 27 4.91 -14.62 12.06
C ILE A 27 6.35 -15.09 12.08
N LEU A 28 7.14 -14.70 11.09
CA LEU A 28 8.55 -15.12 11.02
C LEU A 28 9.32 -14.60 12.25
N LEU A 29 9.04 -13.37 12.67
CA LEU A 29 9.59 -12.82 13.91
C LEU A 29 9.17 -13.65 15.13
N GLN A 30 7.88 -13.97 15.27
CA GLN A 30 7.38 -14.70 16.42
C GLN A 30 7.91 -16.14 16.48
N LEU A 31 7.96 -16.83 15.35
CA LEU A 31 8.54 -18.18 15.25
C LEU A 31 10.04 -18.17 15.57
N GLY A 32 10.76 -17.13 15.16
CA GLY A 32 12.15 -16.93 15.52
C GLY A 32 12.33 -16.71 17.03
N CYS A 33 11.48 -15.89 17.65
CA CYS A 33 11.50 -15.66 19.10
C CYS A 33 11.16 -16.92 19.93
N MET A 34 10.42 -17.87 19.35
CA MET A 34 10.05 -19.14 19.96
C MET A 34 11.00 -20.30 19.62
N ASP A 35 12.08 -20.05 18.87
CA ASP A 35 13.00 -21.07 18.35
C ASP A 35 12.33 -22.16 17.48
N PHE A 36 11.20 -21.83 16.84
CA PHE A 36 10.48 -22.73 15.94
C PHE A 36 10.80 -22.50 14.46
N ASP A 37 11.67 -21.55 14.13
CA ASP A 37 11.98 -21.17 12.75
C ASP A 37 13.02 -22.06 12.05
N TYR A 38 13.56 -23.08 12.73
CA TYR A 38 14.65 -23.91 12.20
C TYR A 38 14.28 -24.60 10.88
N ALA A 39 13.09 -25.21 10.80
CA ALA A 39 12.57 -25.86 9.60
C ALA A 39 12.19 -24.88 8.47
N ILE A 40 12.06 -23.58 8.78
CA ILE A 40 11.89 -22.51 7.78
C ILE A 40 13.25 -22.13 7.18
N ARG A 41 14.30 -22.09 8.00
CA ARG A 41 15.66 -21.65 7.61
C ARG A 41 16.49 -22.74 6.95
N LYS A 42 16.24 -24.02 7.24
CA LYS A 42 17.03 -25.17 6.78
C LYS A 42 16.17 -26.16 6.01
N ASP A 43 16.75 -26.72 4.95
CA ASP A 43 16.14 -27.83 4.20
C ASP A 43 15.98 -29.06 5.10
N GLU A 44 15.05 -29.94 4.72
CA GLU A 44 14.78 -31.18 5.43
C GLU A 44 16.06 -32.04 5.49
N PRO A 45 16.50 -32.44 6.70
CA PRO A 45 17.65 -33.32 6.83
C PRO A 45 17.29 -34.73 6.32
N PRO A 46 18.28 -35.53 5.89
CA PRO A 46 18.03 -36.90 5.46
C PRO A 46 17.36 -37.71 6.56
N MET A 47 16.34 -38.49 6.19
CA MET A 47 15.62 -39.35 7.12
C MET A 47 16.62 -40.28 7.84
N PRO A 48 16.59 -40.34 9.18
CA PRO A 48 17.44 -41.24 9.93
C PRO A 48 17.20 -42.69 9.55
N THR A 49 18.28 -43.48 9.54
CA THR A 49 18.24 -44.94 9.35
C THR A 49 18.72 -45.61 10.63
N ASP A 50 18.56 -46.94 10.72
CA ASP A 50 18.98 -47.72 11.90
C ASP A 50 20.48 -47.59 12.23
N ASN A 51 21.29 -47.15 11.26
CA ASN A 51 22.73 -46.93 11.41
C ASN A 51 23.11 -45.46 11.63
N SER A 52 22.13 -44.56 11.75
CA SER A 52 22.37 -43.12 11.94
C SER A 52 23.02 -42.84 13.29
N THR A 53 23.93 -41.87 13.30
CA THR A 53 24.53 -41.42 14.57
C THR A 53 23.49 -40.69 15.42
N PRO A 54 23.63 -40.69 16.77
CA PRO A 54 22.73 -39.95 17.65
C PRO A 54 22.59 -38.46 17.29
N GLY A 55 23.64 -37.84 16.76
CA GLY A 55 23.60 -36.44 16.32
C GLY A 55 22.72 -36.22 15.08
N VAL A 56 22.65 -37.19 14.16
CA VAL A 56 21.78 -37.13 12.98
C VAL A 56 20.32 -37.30 13.38
N ILE A 57 20.03 -38.23 14.31
CA ILE A 57 18.68 -38.45 14.84
C ILE A 57 18.19 -37.18 15.54
N ALA A 58 18.99 -36.62 16.46
CA ALA A 58 18.63 -35.41 17.19
C ALA A 58 18.41 -34.19 16.26
N LEU A 59 19.20 -34.08 15.19
CA LEU A 59 19.02 -33.01 14.19
C LEU A 59 17.69 -33.15 13.45
N TYR A 60 17.32 -34.37 13.07
CA TYR A 60 16.05 -34.65 12.41
C TYR A 60 14.86 -34.40 13.34
N GLU A 61 14.90 -34.89 14.58
CA GLU A 61 13.84 -34.66 15.58
C GLU A 61 13.65 -33.18 15.88
N TRP A 62 14.74 -32.41 15.99
CA TRP A 62 14.65 -30.95 16.15
C TRP A 62 13.98 -30.32 14.93
N TRP A 63 14.40 -30.68 13.71
CA TRP A 63 13.78 -30.16 12.50
C TRP A 63 12.29 -30.49 12.43
N GLU A 64 11.91 -31.74 12.73
CA GLU A 64 10.52 -32.19 12.75
C GLU A 64 9.68 -31.43 13.78
N GLN A 65 10.21 -31.24 15.00
CA GLN A 65 9.55 -30.48 16.05
C GLN A 65 9.33 -29.02 15.64
N SER A 66 10.36 -28.38 15.06
CA SER A 66 10.27 -27.01 14.55
C SER A 66 9.25 -26.89 13.41
N ASN A 67 9.21 -27.85 12.49
CA ASN A 67 8.23 -27.94 11.42
C ASN A 67 6.79 -28.03 11.98
N HIS A 68 6.57 -28.98 12.91
CA HIS A 68 5.26 -29.22 13.51
C HIS A 68 4.74 -28.00 14.28
N MET A 69 5.56 -27.42 15.15
CA MET A 69 5.16 -26.27 15.98
C MET A 69 4.85 -25.05 15.13
N SER A 70 5.65 -24.79 14.10
CA SER A 70 5.39 -23.68 13.18
C SER A 70 4.09 -23.86 12.41
N MET A 71 3.84 -25.06 11.88
CA MET A 71 2.59 -25.35 11.17
C MET A 71 1.38 -25.20 12.08
N MET A 72 1.45 -25.72 13.30
CA MET A 72 0.36 -25.62 14.26
C MET A 72 0.06 -24.16 14.60
N TYR A 73 1.09 -23.36 14.88
CA TYR A 73 0.95 -21.93 15.19
C TYR A 73 0.34 -21.16 14.01
N ILE A 74 0.89 -21.30 12.81
CA ILE A 74 0.41 -20.64 11.60
C ILE A 74 -1.05 -21.01 11.32
N LYS A 75 -1.42 -22.30 11.41
CA LYS A 75 -2.80 -22.74 11.19
C LYS A 75 -3.80 -22.11 12.17
N THR A 76 -3.39 -21.73 13.38
CA THR A 76 -4.28 -21.01 14.32
C THR A 76 -4.60 -19.58 13.88
N LEU A 77 -3.77 -18.99 13.02
CA LEU A 77 -3.87 -17.60 12.58
C LEU A 77 -4.55 -17.45 11.22
N ILE A 78 -5.00 -18.57 10.63
CA ILE A 78 -5.61 -18.64 9.32
C ILE A 78 -7.04 -19.13 9.45
N ARG A 79 -7.97 -18.42 8.80
CA ARG A 79 -9.38 -18.84 8.68
C ARG A 79 -9.74 -19.38 7.30
N VAL A 80 -8.80 -19.30 6.37
CA VAL A 80 -9.01 -19.63 4.97
C VAL A 80 -8.64 -21.10 4.75
N SER A 81 -9.36 -21.76 3.85
CA SER A 81 -9.03 -23.13 3.47
C SER A 81 -7.73 -23.12 2.65
N ILE A 82 -6.70 -23.76 3.18
CA ILE A 82 -5.41 -23.99 2.51
C ILE A 82 -5.28 -25.51 2.31
N PRO A 83 -4.71 -25.97 1.19
CA PRO A 83 -4.38 -27.39 1.01
C PRO A 83 -3.60 -27.95 2.18
N ASP A 84 -3.76 -29.25 2.47
CA ASP A 84 -2.92 -29.91 3.46
C ASP A 84 -1.47 -29.96 2.95
N CYS A 85 -0.61 -29.19 3.61
CA CYS A 85 0.82 -29.14 3.37
C CYS A 85 1.54 -30.10 4.32
N ALA A 86 2.58 -30.78 3.83
CA ALA A 86 3.43 -31.66 4.66
C ALA A 86 4.40 -30.85 5.54
N HIS A 87 4.92 -29.74 5.00
CA HIS A 87 5.92 -28.91 5.68
C HIS A 87 5.49 -27.46 5.79
N VAL A 88 6.06 -26.76 6.80
CA VAL A 88 5.84 -25.34 7.06
C VAL A 88 6.21 -24.47 5.86
N ARG A 89 7.24 -24.85 5.10
CA ARG A 89 7.66 -24.11 3.90
C ARG A 89 6.62 -24.20 2.79
N ASP A 90 6.01 -25.37 2.60
CA ASP A 90 4.92 -25.56 1.65
C ASP A 90 3.67 -24.81 2.09
N LEU A 91 3.39 -24.78 3.40
CA LEU A 91 2.29 -23.99 3.96
C LEU A 91 2.48 -22.50 3.70
N LEU A 92 3.67 -21.95 3.99
CA LEU A 92 3.99 -20.54 3.72
C LEU A 92 3.90 -20.22 2.23
N LYS A 93 4.34 -21.14 1.37
CA LYS A 93 4.22 -20.98 -0.08
C LYS A 93 2.76 -20.99 -0.54
N ALA A 94 1.93 -21.92 -0.05
CA ALA A 94 0.51 -21.97 -0.38
C ALA A 94 -0.24 -20.70 0.07
N ILE A 95 0.16 -20.12 1.20
CA ILE A 95 -0.32 -18.82 1.66
C ILE A 95 0.12 -17.73 0.68
N ASP A 96 1.41 -17.68 0.33
CA ASP A 96 1.91 -16.69 -0.63
C ASP A 96 1.14 -16.78 -1.95
N ASP A 97 0.96 -17.97 -2.51
CA ASP A 97 0.26 -18.20 -3.78
C ASP A 97 -1.23 -17.80 -3.68
N GLN A 98 -1.89 -18.04 -2.54
CA GLN A 98 -3.29 -17.66 -2.33
C GLN A 98 -3.50 -16.15 -2.22
N PHE A 99 -2.53 -15.46 -1.63
CA PHE A 99 -2.56 -14.03 -1.36
C PHE A 99 -1.65 -13.23 -2.28
N GLU A 100 -1.13 -13.88 -3.32
CA GLU A 100 -0.41 -13.23 -4.40
C GLU A 100 -1.41 -12.30 -5.07
N SER A 101 -1.30 -11.02 -4.75
CA SER A 101 -2.11 -10.00 -5.39
C SER A 101 -1.73 -9.99 -6.86
N SER A 102 -2.56 -10.61 -7.70
CA SER A 102 -2.36 -10.58 -9.14
C SER A 102 -2.20 -9.14 -9.62
N ASP A 103 -1.40 -8.92 -10.66
CA ASP A 103 -1.26 -7.58 -11.26
C ASP A 103 -2.62 -6.96 -11.60
N LYS A 104 -3.62 -7.79 -11.94
CA LYS A 104 -5.01 -7.41 -12.19
C LYS A 104 -5.73 -6.82 -10.97
N SER A 105 -5.57 -7.42 -9.79
CA SER A 105 -6.20 -6.92 -8.58
C SER A 105 -5.53 -5.64 -8.07
N LEU A 106 -4.20 -5.55 -8.24
CA LEU A 106 -3.45 -4.33 -7.96
C LEU A 106 -3.84 -3.20 -8.92
N ALA A 107 -3.92 -3.47 -10.22
CA ALA A 107 -4.34 -2.50 -11.22
C ALA A 107 -5.78 -2.03 -10.99
N SER A 108 -6.71 -2.93 -10.69
CA SER A 108 -8.09 -2.57 -10.29
C SER A 108 -8.12 -1.67 -9.04
N THR A 109 -7.27 -1.95 -8.06
CA THR A 109 -7.14 -1.13 -6.85
C THR A 109 -6.57 0.25 -7.17
N LEU A 110 -5.53 0.34 -7.98
CA LEU A 110 -4.95 1.60 -8.42
C LEU A 110 -5.92 2.41 -9.28
N MET A 111 -6.68 1.77 -10.17
CA MET A 111 -7.76 2.41 -10.92
C MET A 111 -8.84 2.97 -10.00
N THR A 112 -9.24 2.21 -8.98
CA THR A 112 -10.21 2.69 -7.98
C THR A 112 -9.67 3.91 -7.23
N LYS A 113 -8.39 3.90 -6.82
CA LYS A 113 -7.73 5.05 -6.19
C LYS A 113 -7.65 6.26 -7.12
N LEU A 114 -7.31 6.05 -8.39
CA LEU A 114 -7.26 7.09 -9.41
C LEU A 114 -8.63 7.75 -9.56
N LEU A 115 -9.68 6.97 -9.82
CA LEU A 115 -11.04 7.48 -10.02
C LEU A 115 -11.66 8.13 -8.78
N SER A 116 -11.24 7.72 -7.58
CA SER A 116 -11.75 8.27 -6.31
C SER A 116 -10.92 9.43 -5.76
N ILE A 117 -9.81 9.81 -6.40
CA ILE A 117 -8.94 10.87 -5.91
C ILE A 117 -9.68 12.21 -5.90
N LYS A 118 -9.76 12.84 -4.73
CA LYS A 118 -10.38 14.16 -4.54
C LYS A 118 -9.32 15.18 -4.16
N PHE A 119 -9.39 16.36 -4.76
CA PHE A 119 -8.56 17.48 -4.35
C PHE A 119 -8.84 17.86 -2.89
N THR A 120 -7.79 18.03 -2.10
CA THR A 120 -7.86 18.55 -0.73
C THR A 120 -6.99 19.81 -0.62
N ILE A 121 -7.57 20.90 -0.10
CA ILE A 121 -6.90 22.22 0.00
C ILE A 121 -5.61 22.14 0.82
N VAL A 122 -5.59 21.26 1.83
CA VAL A 122 -4.46 21.06 2.75
C VAL A 122 -3.19 20.58 2.04
N LYS A 123 -3.32 19.67 1.08
CA LYS A 123 -2.19 19.06 0.37
C LYS A 123 -1.70 19.92 -0.81
N GLY A 124 -2.57 20.83 -1.27
CA GLY A 124 -2.24 21.74 -2.35
C GLY A 124 -2.24 21.08 -3.73
N VAL A 125 -2.27 21.93 -4.76
CA VAL A 125 -2.51 21.50 -6.15
C VAL A 125 -1.36 20.70 -6.76
N ARG A 126 -0.12 21.04 -6.40
CA ARG A 126 1.07 20.34 -6.90
C ARG A 126 1.11 18.90 -6.41
N GLU A 127 0.92 18.68 -5.11
CA GLU A 127 0.90 17.33 -4.54
C GLU A 127 -0.26 16.50 -5.10
N HIS A 128 -1.43 17.12 -5.29
CA HIS A 128 -2.59 16.47 -5.92
C HIS A 128 -2.28 15.99 -7.34
N ILE A 129 -1.69 16.86 -8.17
CA ILE A 129 -1.30 16.53 -9.55
C ILE A 129 -0.25 15.42 -9.57
N MET A 130 0.79 15.53 -8.74
CA MET A 130 1.86 14.52 -8.67
C MET A 130 1.33 13.14 -8.29
N ARG A 131 0.33 13.06 -7.40
CA ARG A 131 -0.31 11.76 -7.09
C ARG A 131 -1.09 11.15 -8.24
N ILE A 132 -1.74 11.97 -9.06
CA ILE A 132 -2.45 11.48 -10.25
C ILE A 132 -1.44 10.88 -11.25
N ILE A 133 -0.32 11.58 -11.45
CA ILE A 133 0.77 11.13 -12.33
C ILE A 133 1.39 9.84 -11.79
N ASP A 134 1.72 9.78 -10.50
CA ASP A 134 2.30 8.60 -9.85
C ASP A 134 1.37 7.37 -9.97
N LEU A 135 0.06 7.54 -9.77
CA LEU A 135 -0.90 6.46 -9.96
C LEU A 135 -0.97 5.99 -11.42
N ALA A 136 -0.89 6.92 -12.38
CA ALA A 136 -0.88 6.60 -13.81
C ALA A 136 0.40 5.84 -14.21
N ASP A 137 1.56 6.26 -13.71
CA ASP A 137 2.85 5.59 -13.94
C ASP A 137 2.88 4.18 -13.33
N GLN A 138 2.32 4.00 -12.13
CA GLN A 138 2.17 2.67 -11.52
C GLN A 138 1.25 1.75 -12.34
N LEU A 139 0.15 2.27 -12.87
CA LEU A 139 -0.76 1.52 -13.76
C LEU A 139 -0.08 1.14 -15.08
N LYS A 140 0.72 2.04 -15.63
CA LYS A 140 1.53 1.77 -16.82
C LYS A 140 2.58 0.68 -16.55
N ALA A 141 3.23 0.71 -15.39
CA ALA A 141 4.22 -0.29 -15.01
C ALA A 141 3.61 -1.69 -14.81
N LEU A 142 2.39 -1.78 -14.26
CA LEU A 142 1.75 -3.05 -13.91
C LEU A 142 1.00 -3.71 -15.08
N GLU A 143 0.15 -2.96 -15.80
CA GLU A 143 -0.71 -3.53 -16.86
C GLU A 143 -0.48 -2.91 -18.24
N GLN A 144 0.59 -2.11 -18.41
CA GLN A 144 0.82 -1.32 -19.64
C GLN A 144 -0.37 -0.40 -19.98
N ILE A 145 -1.16 -0.02 -18.98
CA ILE A 145 -2.23 0.97 -19.15
C ILE A 145 -1.56 2.33 -19.28
N ASP A 146 -1.37 2.76 -20.53
CA ASP A 146 -0.76 4.05 -20.84
C ASP A 146 -1.82 5.13 -20.93
N PHE A 147 -1.72 6.13 -20.07
CA PHE A 147 -2.57 7.30 -20.12
C PHE A 147 -1.86 8.40 -20.91
N SER A 148 -2.43 8.78 -22.05
CA SER A 148 -1.92 9.94 -22.79
C SER A 148 -1.92 11.20 -21.93
N ASP A 149 -0.95 12.09 -22.14
CA ASP A 149 -0.89 13.40 -21.48
C ASP A 149 -2.20 14.18 -21.59
N ALA A 150 -2.85 14.12 -22.76
CA ALA A 150 -4.15 14.76 -22.98
C ALA A 150 -5.23 14.22 -22.03
N TYR A 151 -5.29 12.90 -21.84
CA TYR A 151 -6.22 12.29 -20.89
C TYR A 151 -5.93 12.75 -19.46
N LEU A 152 -4.67 12.72 -19.03
CA LEU A 152 -4.27 13.12 -17.68
C LEU A 152 -4.58 14.60 -17.42
N VAL A 153 -4.36 15.48 -18.40
CA VAL A 153 -4.71 16.90 -18.30
C VAL A 153 -6.22 17.09 -18.08
N HIS A 154 -7.06 16.43 -18.89
CA HIS A 154 -8.51 16.48 -18.72
C HIS A 154 -8.96 15.89 -17.38
N PHE A 155 -8.35 14.78 -16.96
CA PHE A 155 -8.64 14.13 -15.69
C PHE A 155 -8.31 15.05 -14.49
N ILE A 156 -7.11 15.64 -14.51
CA ILE A 156 -6.67 16.59 -13.49
C ILE A 156 -7.63 17.78 -13.44
N LEU A 157 -7.95 18.40 -14.58
CA LEU A 157 -8.89 19.51 -14.65
C LEU A 157 -10.26 19.16 -14.07
N HIS A 158 -10.77 17.96 -14.34
CA HIS A 158 -12.01 17.47 -13.76
C HIS A 158 -11.92 17.34 -12.24
N SER A 159 -10.80 16.84 -11.72
CA SER A 159 -10.56 16.62 -10.28
C SER A 159 -10.39 17.91 -9.44
N LEU A 160 -10.09 19.05 -10.08
CA LEU A 160 -9.91 20.33 -9.38
C LEU A 160 -11.24 20.87 -8.81
N PRO A 161 -11.22 21.55 -7.66
CA PRO A 161 -12.44 22.06 -7.01
C PRO A 161 -12.99 23.29 -7.75
N TYR A 162 -14.21 23.69 -7.40
CA TYR A 162 -14.93 24.81 -8.04
C TYR A 162 -14.16 26.13 -8.07
N GLN A 163 -13.24 26.35 -7.11
CA GLN A 163 -12.40 27.55 -7.01
C GLN A 163 -11.51 27.74 -8.25
N TYR A 164 -11.26 26.68 -9.00
CA TYR A 164 -10.51 26.70 -10.25
C TYR A 164 -11.43 26.81 -11.48
N ASN A 165 -12.74 27.06 -11.34
CA ASN A 165 -13.66 27.10 -12.50
C ASN A 165 -13.26 28.12 -13.55
N THR A 166 -12.85 29.34 -13.16
CA THR A 166 -12.36 30.35 -14.11
C THR A 166 -11.17 29.85 -14.91
N PHE A 167 -10.28 29.10 -14.26
CA PHE A 167 -9.14 28.45 -14.91
C PHE A 167 -9.58 27.33 -15.86
N LYS A 168 -10.56 26.49 -15.48
CA LYS A 168 -11.12 25.46 -16.36
C LYS A 168 -11.78 26.06 -17.61
N ILE A 169 -12.52 27.16 -17.46
CA ILE A 169 -13.12 27.89 -18.57
C ILE A 169 -12.03 28.44 -19.49
N SER A 170 -11.00 29.06 -18.91
CA SER A 170 -9.85 29.55 -19.67
C SER A 170 -9.20 28.43 -20.48
N TYR A 171 -8.93 27.26 -19.90
CA TYR A 171 -8.41 26.11 -20.64
C TYR A 171 -9.33 25.71 -21.81
N ASN A 172 -10.63 25.54 -21.55
CA ASN A 172 -11.59 25.11 -22.58
C ASN A 172 -11.76 26.10 -23.73
N THR A 173 -11.47 27.39 -23.52
CA THR A 173 -11.54 28.43 -24.55
C THR A 173 -10.27 28.57 -25.37
N HIS A 174 -9.14 28.04 -24.89
CA HIS A 174 -7.88 28.02 -25.64
C HIS A 174 -7.82 26.73 -26.48
N ASN A 175 -7.40 26.84 -27.74
CA ASN A 175 -7.28 25.68 -28.63
C ASN A 175 -5.98 24.89 -28.44
N ASP A 176 -5.05 25.40 -27.64
CA ASP A 176 -3.75 24.79 -27.42
C ASP A 176 -3.85 23.62 -26.45
N LYS A 177 -3.27 22.47 -26.83
CA LYS A 177 -3.13 21.32 -25.94
C LYS A 177 -2.01 21.59 -24.96
N TRP A 178 -2.32 21.53 -23.66
CA TRP A 178 -1.31 21.70 -22.63
C TRP A 178 -0.63 20.38 -22.29
N SER A 179 0.65 20.46 -21.96
CA SER A 179 1.38 19.43 -21.25
C SER A 179 1.04 19.45 -19.75
N ILE A 180 1.34 18.36 -19.06
CA ILE A 180 1.18 18.25 -17.61
C ILE A 180 2.02 19.31 -16.87
N ASN A 181 3.20 19.64 -17.38
CA ASN A 181 4.09 20.65 -16.79
C ASN A 181 3.54 22.07 -16.92
N GLU A 182 2.94 22.41 -18.07
CA GLU A 182 2.26 23.69 -18.27
C GLU A 182 1.04 23.79 -17.35
N LEU A 183 0.23 22.74 -17.28
CA LEU A 183 -0.92 22.67 -16.38
C LEU A 183 -0.49 22.90 -14.91
N LEU A 184 0.58 22.25 -14.47
CA LEU A 184 1.11 22.39 -13.12
C LEU A 184 1.54 23.84 -12.83
N THR A 185 2.26 24.46 -13.75
CA THR A 185 2.73 25.85 -13.63
C THR A 185 1.54 26.80 -13.50
N MET A 186 0.53 26.64 -14.35
CA MET A 186 -0.66 27.47 -14.32
C MET A 186 -1.49 27.26 -13.04
N CYS A 187 -1.61 26.02 -12.56
CA CYS A 187 -2.31 25.71 -11.31
C CYS A 187 -1.67 26.39 -10.09
N VAL A 188 -0.33 26.48 -10.06
CA VAL A 188 0.39 27.18 -8.98
C VAL A 188 0.11 28.69 -9.03
N GLN A 189 0.18 29.30 -10.21
CA GLN A 189 -0.13 30.73 -10.37
C GLN A 189 -1.57 31.07 -9.99
N VAL A 190 -2.54 30.23 -10.38
CA VAL A 190 -3.96 30.40 -10.01
C VAL A 190 -4.13 30.29 -8.50
N LYS A 191 -3.45 29.34 -7.84
CA LYS A 191 -3.48 29.22 -6.37
C LYS A 191 -2.99 30.49 -5.68
N GLU A 192 -1.90 31.10 -6.15
CA GLU A 192 -1.35 32.35 -5.60
C GLU A 192 -2.34 33.52 -5.75
N ARG A 193 -2.98 33.66 -6.92
CA ARG A 193 -4.03 34.68 -7.15
C ARG A 193 -5.22 34.50 -6.22
N LEU A 194 -5.69 33.26 -6.06
CA LEU A 194 -6.80 32.95 -5.15
C LEU A 194 -6.47 33.25 -3.68
N LEU A 195 -5.20 33.17 -3.27
CA LEU A 195 -4.77 33.56 -1.92
C LEU A 195 -4.78 35.08 -1.75
N LEU A 196 -4.33 35.82 -2.75
CA LEU A 196 -4.35 37.29 -2.77
C LEU A 196 -5.78 37.83 -2.68
N GLU A 197 -6.69 37.36 -3.52
CA GLU A 197 -8.11 37.77 -3.52
C GLU A 197 -8.81 37.49 -2.18
N LYS A 198 -8.49 36.36 -1.52
CA LYS A 198 -9.01 36.04 -0.19
C LYS A 198 -8.46 36.98 0.89
N SER A 199 -7.19 37.38 0.79
CA SER A 199 -6.59 38.32 1.75
C SER A 199 -7.17 39.74 1.62
N GLU A 200 -7.42 40.19 0.39
CA GLU A 200 -8.00 41.50 0.09
C GLU A 200 -9.47 41.58 0.53
N SER A 201 -10.27 40.55 0.25
CA SER A 201 -11.68 40.48 0.68
C SER A 201 -11.83 40.46 2.20
N ALA A 202 -10.94 39.75 2.93
CA ALA A 202 -10.91 39.77 4.39
C ALA A 202 -10.55 41.17 4.95
N TYR A 203 -9.58 41.85 4.33
CA TYR A 203 -9.18 43.21 4.72
C TYR A 203 -10.34 44.20 4.57
N MET A 204 -11.04 44.17 3.43
CA MET A 204 -12.19 45.05 3.15
C MET A 204 -13.36 44.81 4.11
N ALA A 205 -13.63 43.56 4.48
CA ALA A 205 -14.68 43.21 5.46
C ALA A 205 -14.39 43.75 6.88
N THR A 206 -13.11 43.82 7.28
CA THR A 206 -12.72 44.35 8.60
C THR A 206 -12.75 45.88 8.67
N GLN A 207 -12.49 46.57 7.55
CA GLN A 207 -12.59 48.03 7.49
C GLN A 207 -14.05 48.53 7.43
N GLY A 208 -14.95 47.80 6.76
CA GLY A 208 -16.37 48.13 6.71
C GLY A 208 -17.06 48.09 8.08
N LYS A 209 -16.54 47.29 9.02
CA LYS A 209 -17.10 47.13 10.38
C LYS A 209 -16.67 48.23 11.37
N LYS A 210 -15.69 49.08 11.02
CA LYS A 210 -15.19 50.19 11.86
C LYS A 210 -15.83 51.55 11.57
N ARG A 211 -16.87 51.60 10.72
CA ARG A 211 -17.58 52.84 10.33
C ARG A 211 -19.08 52.80 10.68
N GLY A 212 -19.45 52.11 11.76
CA GLY A 212 -20.80 52.12 12.34
C GLY A 212 -20.78 52.77 13.71
#